data_AF-A0A2V7L4V6-F1
#
_entry.id   AF-A0A2V7L4V6-F1
#
_cell.length_a   1.000
_cell.length_b   1.000
_cell.length_c   1.000
_cell.angle_alpha   90.00
_cell.angle_beta   90.00
_cell.angle_gamma   90.00
#
_symmetry.space_group_name_H-M   'P 1'
#
loop_
_entity.id
_entity.type
_entity.pdbx_description
1 polymer ?
#
loop_
_entity_poly.entity_id
_entity_poly.type
_entity_poly.pdbx_seq_one_letter_code
_entity_poly.pdbx_strand_id
1 'polypeptide(L)'
;MAIDQPITSYSAFLKALLSDRERFFEEVVEGVALRSKLRYAVVTITGLAGFFGLVAGAYSGPAQAVSAGVKLPFLFFATFAVCFPAFFVVQVLVGSRLRLLQVAVLVFGALALTCVLLAAFVPITAFFLITGANYYFQHLLNIAIAGVAGLFGMYALHEGLSVVCEKRDVYPRKALTIMRAWALLFAFVGIQLAWTLRPFLGDRNQPFRVLGTYQGNFYAAIIYAVNKLMHGDEQPAASPAPTQAPVTRDGGKARGASLDNEILTIEEVAAYLRLTPQTIYKWAQEKRIPAAKLGKEWRFRKSIVDRWLDEQIMRNQS
;
A
#
# COMPACT_ATOMS: atom_id res chain seq x y z
N MET A 1 11.37 -23.24 41.43
CA MET A 1 10.42 -22.18 41.01
C MET A 1 11.21 -20.88 40.92
N ALA A 2 11.87 -20.65 39.79
CA ALA A 2 12.69 -19.45 39.63
C ALA A 2 11.75 -18.25 39.47
N ILE A 3 11.89 -17.27 40.37
CA ILE A 3 11.20 -15.98 40.26
C ILE A 3 11.76 -15.31 39.02
N ASP A 4 11.07 -15.48 37.91
CA ASP A 4 11.51 -14.94 36.64
C ASP A 4 11.29 -13.42 36.69
N GLN A 5 12.38 -12.67 36.83
CA GLN A 5 12.38 -11.21 36.98
C GLN A 5 11.49 -10.55 35.92
N PRO A 6 10.66 -9.55 36.26
CA PRO A 6 9.72 -8.95 35.31
C PRO A 6 10.44 -8.45 34.06
N ILE A 7 9.79 -8.55 32.89
CA ILE A 7 10.35 -8.11 31.61
C ILE A 7 10.56 -6.58 31.65
N THR A 8 11.77 -6.18 32.02
CA THR A 8 12.17 -4.80 32.28
C THR A 8 13.34 -4.35 31.43
N SER A 9 13.96 -5.25 30.67
CA SER A 9 15.03 -4.96 29.71
C SER A 9 14.59 -5.24 28.28
N TYR A 10 15.25 -4.59 27.31
CA TYR A 10 14.96 -4.77 25.89
C TYR A 10 15.24 -6.21 25.41
N SER A 11 16.34 -6.81 25.86
CA SER A 11 16.70 -8.19 25.52
C SER A 11 15.71 -9.20 26.09
N ALA A 12 15.25 -9.00 27.33
CA ALA A 12 14.20 -9.83 27.93
C ALA A 12 12.88 -9.69 27.16
N PHE A 13 12.55 -8.47 26.71
CA PHE A 13 11.36 -8.24 25.88
C PHE A 13 11.41 -9.02 24.57
N LEU A 14 12.52 -8.94 23.82
CA LEU A 14 12.66 -9.70 22.57
C LEU A 14 12.64 -11.21 22.80
N LYS A 15 13.34 -11.70 23.83
CA LYS A 15 13.36 -13.12 24.18
C LYS A 15 11.97 -13.63 24.55
N ALA A 16 11.23 -12.88 25.35
CA ALA A 16 9.85 -13.23 25.71
C ALA A 16 8.93 -13.23 24.48
N LEU A 17 9.02 -12.21 23.62
CA LEU A 17 8.18 -12.12 22.43
C LEU A 17 8.42 -13.26 21.42
N LEU A 18 9.67 -13.73 21.31
CA LEU A 18 10.07 -14.77 20.35
C LEU A 18 9.96 -16.19 20.89
N SER A 19 10.41 -16.42 22.12
CA SER A 19 10.60 -17.77 22.67
C SER A 19 9.66 -18.10 23.82
N ASP A 20 9.15 -17.11 24.55
CA ASP A 20 8.33 -17.31 25.75
C ASP A 20 7.09 -16.43 25.71
N ARG A 21 6.31 -16.63 24.66
CA ARG A 21 5.13 -15.83 24.33
C ARG A 21 4.12 -15.86 25.45
N GLU A 22 3.87 -17.03 26.02
CA GLU A 22 2.92 -17.21 27.12
C GLU A 22 3.24 -16.28 28.28
N ARG A 23 4.49 -16.25 28.72
CA ARG A 23 4.93 -15.33 29.79
C ARG A 23 4.73 -13.87 29.42
N PHE A 24 5.02 -13.47 28.18
CA PHE A 24 4.76 -12.10 27.72
C PHE A 24 3.27 -11.75 27.86
N PHE A 25 2.39 -12.63 27.38
CA PHE A 25 0.94 -12.42 27.42
C PHE A 25 0.41 -12.40 28.86
N GLU A 26 0.89 -13.28 29.73
CA GLU A 26 0.54 -13.32 31.15
C GLU A 26 0.93 -12.03 31.88
N GLU A 27 2.18 -11.57 31.74
CA GLU A 27 2.63 -10.32 32.37
C GLU A 27 1.83 -9.09 31.89
N VAL A 28 1.38 -9.09 30.62
CA VAL A 28 0.55 -8.01 30.07
C VAL A 28 -0.85 -8.02 30.70
N VAL A 29 -1.44 -9.19 30.89
CA VAL A 29 -2.76 -9.36 31.52
C VAL A 29 -2.70 -9.03 33.01
N GLU A 30 -1.59 -9.31 33.67
CA GLU A 30 -1.33 -8.93 35.08
C GLU A 30 -1.00 -7.43 35.23
N GLY A 31 -0.72 -6.74 34.13
CA GLY A 31 -0.40 -5.31 34.15
C GLY A 31 1.04 -5.01 34.59
N VAL A 32 1.93 -6.00 34.51
CA VAL A 32 3.33 -5.89 34.92
C VAL A 32 4.13 -5.15 33.85
N ALA A 33 4.79 -4.06 34.24
CA ALA A 33 5.72 -3.29 33.40
C ALA A 33 5.18 -2.88 32.00
N LEU A 34 3.87 -2.62 31.88
CA LEU A 34 3.19 -2.33 30.60
C LEU A 34 3.85 -1.19 29.81
N ARG A 35 4.22 -0.09 30.49
CA ARG A 35 4.85 1.07 29.83
C ARG A 35 6.21 0.72 29.24
N SER A 36 7.00 -0.10 29.95
CA SER A 36 8.30 -0.57 29.47
C SER A 36 8.13 -1.47 28.24
N LYS A 37 7.20 -2.43 28.29
CA LYS A 37 6.86 -3.30 27.15
C LYS A 37 6.39 -2.50 25.93
N LEU A 38 5.52 -1.50 26.14
CA LEU A 38 5.07 -0.61 25.07
C LEU A 38 6.25 0.15 24.44
N ARG A 39 7.12 0.75 25.25
CA ARG A 39 8.30 1.46 24.77
C ARG A 39 9.21 0.54 23.94
N TYR A 40 9.46 -0.68 24.40
CA TYR A 40 10.28 -1.65 23.67
C TYR A 40 9.63 -2.12 22.37
N ALA A 41 8.30 -2.31 22.36
CA ALA A 41 7.56 -2.61 21.14
C ALA A 41 7.66 -1.46 20.13
N VAL A 42 7.46 -0.21 20.56
CA VAL A 42 7.59 0.99 19.70
C VAL A 42 9.00 1.09 19.12
N VAL A 43 10.04 0.95 19.94
CA VAL A 43 11.45 0.97 19.49
C VAL A 43 11.71 -0.14 18.46
N THR A 44 11.20 -1.35 18.71
CA THR A 44 11.34 -2.48 17.79
C THR A 44 10.65 -2.22 16.46
N ILE A 45 9.42 -1.70 16.47
CA ILE A 45 8.67 -1.38 15.25
C ILE A 45 9.40 -0.30 14.46
N THR A 46 9.77 0.82 15.09
CA THR A 46 10.47 1.91 14.41
C THR A 46 11.81 1.46 13.82
N GLY A 47 12.61 0.74 14.60
CA GLY A 47 13.93 0.27 14.16
C GLY A 47 13.85 -0.78 13.06
N LEU A 48 13.10 -1.86 13.28
CA LEU A 48 13.09 -3.01 12.38
C LEU A 48 12.24 -2.81 11.14
N ALA A 49 11.06 -2.17 11.25
CA ALA A 49 10.29 -1.80 10.06
C ALA A 49 11.05 -0.74 9.25
N GLY A 50 11.73 0.20 9.92
CA GLY A 50 12.55 1.19 9.23
C GLY A 50 13.70 0.55 8.46
N PHE A 51 14.40 -0.40 9.08
CA PHE A 51 15.48 -1.13 8.44
C PHE A 51 15.01 -1.96 7.24
N PHE A 52 13.91 -2.71 7.38
CA PHE A 52 13.33 -3.44 6.25
C PHE A 52 12.89 -2.48 5.13
N GLY A 53 12.24 -1.37 5.46
CA GLY A 53 11.83 -0.34 4.50
C GLY A 53 13.00 0.28 3.75
N LEU A 54 14.12 0.57 4.43
CA LEU A 54 15.36 1.06 3.81
C LEU A 54 15.88 0.08 2.76
N VAL A 55 16.01 -1.20 3.11
CA VAL A 55 16.55 -2.22 2.19
C VAL A 55 15.59 -2.48 1.03
N ALA A 56 14.29 -2.57 1.30
CA ALA A 56 13.29 -2.75 0.25
C ALA A 56 13.25 -1.56 -0.72
N GLY A 57 13.37 -0.33 -0.23
CA GLY A 57 13.36 0.90 -1.05
C GLY A 57 14.68 1.21 -1.77
N ALA A 58 15.80 0.60 -1.36
CA ALA A 58 17.12 0.84 -1.93
C ALA A 58 17.24 0.52 -3.43
N TYR A 59 16.38 -0.35 -3.95
CA TYR A 59 16.33 -0.68 -5.38
C TYR A 59 16.17 0.55 -6.28
N SER A 60 15.34 1.50 -5.83
CA SER A 60 14.95 2.71 -6.56
C SER A 60 15.90 3.88 -6.37
N GLY A 61 16.84 3.78 -5.42
CA GLY A 61 17.81 4.81 -5.08
C GLY A 61 17.77 5.25 -3.60
N PRO A 62 18.80 5.97 -3.12
CA PRO A 62 18.97 6.29 -1.70
C PRO A 62 17.85 7.15 -1.10
N ALA A 63 17.34 8.13 -1.85
CA ALA A 63 16.25 9.00 -1.39
C ALA A 63 14.94 8.22 -1.18
N GLN A 64 14.66 7.26 -2.07
CA GLN A 64 13.49 6.40 -1.96
C GLN A 64 13.64 5.38 -0.83
N ALA A 65 14.85 4.88 -0.58
CA ALA A 65 15.16 4.03 0.56
C ALA A 65 14.80 4.71 1.88
N VAL A 66 15.29 5.95 2.09
CA VAL A 66 15.01 6.72 3.31
C VAL A 66 13.52 6.99 3.45
N SER A 67 12.85 7.38 2.36
CA SER A 67 11.40 7.56 2.33
C SER A 67 10.65 6.30 2.74
N ALA A 68 11.00 5.13 2.17
CA ALA A 68 10.40 3.84 2.51
C ALA A 68 10.65 3.44 3.98
N GLY A 69 11.88 3.67 4.47
CA GLY A 69 12.26 3.42 5.86
C GLY A 69 11.48 4.26 6.87
N VAL A 70 11.09 5.49 6.53
CA VAL A 70 10.25 6.32 7.41
C VAL A 70 8.78 5.93 7.28
N LYS A 71 8.31 5.64 6.06
CA LYS A 71 6.91 5.33 5.79
C LYS A 71 6.46 4.01 6.39
N LEU A 72 7.32 2.99 6.48
CA LEU A 72 6.90 1.68 6.96
C LEU A 72 6.56 1.66 8.47
N PRO A 73 7.36 2.22 9.38
CA PRO A 73 6.94 2.47 10.76
C PRO A 73 5.65 3.30 10.83
N PHE A 74 5.59 4.40 10.06
CA PHE A 74 4.40 5.26 10.03
C PHE A 74 3.14 4.50 9.64
N LEU A 75 3.22 3.60 8.64
CA LEU A 75 2.12 2.75 8.23
C LEU A 75 1.58 1.92 9.39
N PHE A 76 2.45 1.27 10.18
CA PHE A 76 2.01 0.46 11.32
C PHE A 76 1.34 1.31 12.41
N PHE A 77 1.92 2.46 12.75
CA PHE A 77 1.32 3.36 13.76
C PHE A 77 -0.01 3.97 13.27
N ALA A 78 -0.10 4.37 12.00
CA ALA A 78 -1.33 4.90 11.40
C ALA A 78 -2.42 3.83 11.36
N THR A 79 -2.08 2.59 10.98
CA THR A 79 -3.04 1.48 10.98
C THR A 79 -3.57 1.20 12.39
N PHE A 80 -2.69 1.21 13.39
CA PHE A 80 -3.11 1.13 14.79
C PHE A 80 -4.05 2.29 15.17
N ALA A 81 -3.66 3.53 14.90
CA ALA A 81 -4.44 4.71 15.29
C ALA A 81 -5.86 4.71 14.69
N VAL A 82 -6.00 4.24 13.45
CA VAL A 82 -7.31 4.15 12.78
C VAL A 82 -8.13 2.98 13.31
N CYS A 83 -7.54 1.80 13.49
CA CYS A 83 -8.30 0.58 13.83
C CYS A 83 -8.54 0.40 15.34
N PHE A 84 -7.69 0.97 16.20
CA PHE A 84 -7.70 0.71 17.64
C PHE A 84 -8.92 1.26 18.39
N PRO A 85 -9.46 2.46 18.11
CA PRO A 85 -10.61 2.97 18.84
C PRO A 85 -11.85 2.06 18.68
N ALA A 86 -12.16 1.66 17.45
CA ALA A 86 -13.27 0.75 17.16
C ALA A 86 -13.04 -0.63 17.80
N PHE A 87 -11.80 -1.13 17.72
CA PHE A 87 -11.42 -2.40 18.34
C PHE A 87 -11.69 -2.40 19.86
N PHE A 88 -11.21 -1.37 20.55
CA PHE A 88 -11.33 -1.27 22.00
C PHE A 88 -12.80 -1.18 22.44
N VAL A 89 -13.62 -0.38 21.76
CA VAL A 89 -15.05 -0.27 22.06
C VAL A 89 -15.76 -1.61 21.92
N VAL A 90 -15.56 -2.33 20.80
CA VAL A 90 -16.15 -3.65 20.59
C VAL A 90 -15.68 -4.64 21.67
N GLN A 91 -14.39 -4.61 22.02
CA GLN A 91 -13.84 -5.49 23.03
C GLN A 91 -14.47 -5.28 24.42
N VAL A 92 -14.73 -4.02 24.80
CA VAL A 92 -15.45 -3.66 26.03
C VAL A 92 -16.91 -4.13 25.98
N LEU A 93 -17.60 -3.96 24.85
CA LEU A 93 -18.99 -4.41 24.66
C LEU A 93 -19.16 -5.93 24.78
N VAL A 94 -18.15 -6.69 24.38
CA VAL A 94 -18.14 -8.16 24.48
C VAL A 94 -17.83 -8.64 25.90
N GLY A 95 -17.48 -7.72 26.81
CA GLY A 95 -17.24 -7.99 28.22
C GLY A 95 -15.78 -8.33 28.55
N SER A 96 -14.81 -7.95 27.71
CA SER A 96 -13.39 -8.09 28.08
C SER A 96 -13.05 -7.20 29.26
N ARG A 97 -12.29 -7.74 30.21
CA ARG A 97 -11.84 -7.01 31.41
C ARG A 97 -10.47 -6.33 31.25
N LEU A 98 -9.91 -6.36 30.03
CA LEU A 98 -8.60 -5.77 29.75
C LEU A 98 -8.67 -4.24 29.69
N ARG A 99 -7.70 -3.58 30.31
CA ARG A 99 -7.55 -2.12 30.27
C ARG A 99 -6.96 -1.68 28.94
N LEU A 100 -7.26 -0.45 28.53
CA LEU A 100 -6.76 0.17 27.28
C LEU A 100 -5.26 -0.09 27.03
N LEU A 101 -4.42 0.12 28.05
CA LEU A 101 -2.97 -0.05 27.93
C LEU A 101 -2.55 -1.51 27.71
N GLN A 102 -3.27 -2.48 28.30
CA GLN A 102 -2.98 -3.90 28.11
C GLN A 102 -3.28 -4.30 26.66
N VAL A 103 -4.45 -3.87 26.16
CA VAL A 103 -4.87 -4.10 24.78
C VAL A 103 -3.90 -3.46 23.79
N ALA A 104 -3.46 -2.23 24.06
CA ALA A 104 -2.44 -1.56 23.25
C ALA A 104 -1.14 -2.36 23.25
N VAL A 105 -0.61 -2.77 24.42
CA VAL A 105 0.64 -3.55 24.51
C VAL A 105 0.53 -4.89 23.79
N LEU A 106 -0.65 -5.56 23.82
CA LEU A 106 -0.89 -6.78 23.06
C LEU A 106 -0.77 -6.55 21.55
N VAL A 107 -1.43 -5.52 21.02
CA VAL A 107 -1.38 -5.19 19.59
C VAL A 107 0.03 -4.74 19.19
N PHE A 108 0.68 -3.90 19.98
CA PHE A 108 2.06 -3.47 19.75
C PHE A 108 3.06 -4.63 19.83
N GLY A 109 2.84 -5.61 20.70
CA GLY A 109 3.62 -6.84 20.75
C GLY A 109 3.51 -7.64 19.45
N ALA A 110 2.29 -7.82 18.93
CA ALA A 110 2.06 -8.48 17.64
C ALA A 110 2.73 -7.75 16.47
N LEU A 111 2.60 -6.42 16.43
CA LEU A 111 3.25 -5.58 15.41
C LEU A 111 4.78 -5.65 15.51
N ALA A 112 5.33 -5.64 16.72
CA ALA A 112 6.76 -5.81 16.94
C ALA A 112 7.25 -7.17 16.45
N LEU A 113 6.50 -8.24 16.71
CA LEU A 113 6.81 -9.58 16.22
C LEU A 113 6.78 -9.64 14.69
N THR A 114 5.78 -9.02 14.04
CA THR A 114 5.75 -8.86 12.58
C THR A 114 7.01 -8.16 12.07
N CYS A 115 7.47 -7.10 12.75
CA CYS A 115 8.69 -6.38 12.36
C CYS A 115 9.97 -7.20 12.56
N VAL A 116 10.04 -8.04 13.61
CA VAL A 116 11.14 -8.99 13.79
C VAL A 116 11.18 -10.00 12.64
N LEU A 117 10.02 -10.53 12.24
CA LEU A 117 9.92 -11.42 11.09
C LEU A 117 10.35 -10.72 9.79
N LEU A 118 9.88 -9.50 9.53
CA LEU A 118 10.32 -8.70 8.39
C LEU A 118 11.84 -8.52 8.37
N ALA A 119 12.44 -8.19 9.52
CA ALA A 119 13.89 -8.03 9.65
C ALA A 119 14.64 -9.34 9.35
N ALA A 120 14.09 -10.49 9.73
CA ALA A 120 14.69 -11.80 9.43
C ALA A 120 14.76 -12.11 7.93
N PHE A 121 13.85 -11.54 7.11
CA PHE A 121 13.87 -11.69 5.65
C PHE A 121 14.74 -10.65 4.93
N VAL A 122 15.31 -9.66 5.64
CA VAL A 122 16.17 -8.63 5.03
C VAL A 122 17.35 -9.22 4.24
N PRO A 123 18.09 -10.25 4.73
CA PRO A 123 19.18 -10.85 3.96
C PRO A 123 18.74 -11.38 2.60
N ILE A 124 17.53 -11.94 2.51
CA ILE A 124 16.96 -12.45 1.27
C ILE A 124 16.66 -11.28 0.32
N THR A 125 16.00 -10.23 0.81
CA THR A 125 15.73 -9.02 0.01
C THR A 125 17.03 -8.36 -0.47
N ALA A 126 18.06 -8.28 0.38
CA ALA A 126 19.36 -7.70 0.07
C ALA A 126 20.12 -8.52 -0.97
N PHE A 127 20.07 -9.85 -0.89
CA PHE A 127 20.69 -10.74 -1.88
C PHE A 127 20.16 -10.48 -3.30
N PHE A 128 18.84 -10.42 -3.46
CA PHE A 128 18.22 -10.16 -4.77
C PHE A 128 18.40 -8.71 -5.24
N LEU A 129 18.52 -7.76 -4.32
CA LEU A 129 18.89 -6.38 -4.63
C LEU A 129 20.30 -6.30 -5.22
N ILE A 130 21.29 -6.95 -4.60
CA ILE A 130 22.69 -6.94 -5.03
C ILE A 130 22.88 -7.71 -6.35
N THR A 131 22.16 -8.81 -6.53
CA THR A 131 22.23 -9.64 -7.74
C THR A 131 21.58 -8.95 -8.95
N GLY A 132 20.93 -7.80 -8.78
CA GLY A 132 20.35 -7.04 -9.88
C GLY A 132 19.05 -7.63 -10.40
N ALA A 133 18.23 -8.24 -9.53
CA ALA A 133 16.95 -8.82 -9.92
C ALA A 133 16.01 -7.78 -10.56
N ASN A 134 15.03 -8.26 -11.36
CA ASN A 134 14.04 -7.40 -12.01
C ASN A 134 13.21 -6.63 -10.96
N TYR A 135 12.91 -5.36 -11.23
CA TYR A 135 12.06 -4.50 -10.39
C TYR A 135 10.74 -5.17 -9.97
N TYR A 136 10.05 -5.81 -10.92
CA TYR A 136 8.77 -6.47 -10.65
C TYR A 136 8.92 -7.65 -9.70
N PHE A 137 9.99 -8.44 -9.88
CA PHE A 137 10.31 -9.55 -8.98
C PHE A 137 10.59 -9.05 -7.56
N GLN A 138 11.43 -8.01 -7.43
CA GLN A 138 11.76 -7.43 -6.13
C GLN A 138 10.52 -6.83 -5.43
N HIS A 139 9.61 -6.23 -6.20
CA HIS A 139 8.36 -5.70 -5.67
C HIS A 139 7.45 -6.82 -5.14
N LEU A 140 7.26 -7.89 -5.93
CA LEU A 140 6.44 -9.03 -5.55
C LEU A 140 7.02 -9.78 -4.35
N LEU A 141 8.34 -9.97 -4.31
CA LEU A 141 9.06 -10.57 -3.19
C LEU A 141 8.79 -9.82 -1.88
N ASN A 142 8.94 -8.49 -1.88
CA ASN A 142 8.72 -7.68 -0.68
C ASN A 142 7.25 -7.69 -0.23
N ILE A 143 6.30 -7.68 -1.16
CA ILE A 143 4.86 -7.84 -0.85
C ILE A 143 4.59 -9.21 -0.24
N ALA A 144 5.16 -10.28 -0.80
CA ALA A 144 5.02 -11.64 -0.29
C ALA A 144 5.60 -11.77 1.13
N ILE A 145 6.82 -11.26 1.34
CA ILE A 145 7.47 -11.23 2.67
C ILE A 145 6.59 -10.48 3.68
N ALA A 146 6.07 -9.31 3.32
CA ALA A 146 5.19 -8.53 4.20
C ALA A 146 3.88 -9.25 4.53
N GLY A 147 3.27 -9.90 3.54
CA GLY A 147 2.06 -10.71 3.72
C GLY A 147 2.29 -11.89 4.66
N VAL A 148 3.37 -12.66 4.45
CA VAL A 148 3.74 -13.80 5.30
C VAL A 148 4.06 -13.33 6.72
N ALA A 149 4.90 -12.30 6.89
CA ALA A 149 5.23 -11.77 8.21
C ALA A 149 3.99 -11.27 8.97
N GLY A 150 3.07 -10.59 8.28
CA GLY A 150 1.81 -10.12 8.86
C GLY A 150 0.89 -11.25 9.32
N LEU A 151 0.76 -12.31 8.51
CA LEU A 151 -0.03 -13.50 8.86
C LEU A 151 0.52 -14.22 10.08
N PHE A 152 1.84 -14.45 10.13
CA PHE A 152 2.49 -15.10 11.28
C PHE A 152 2.42 -14.25 12.54
N GLY A 153 2.63 -12.93 12.45
CA GLY A 153 2.50 -12.02 13.59
C GLY A 153 1.08 -12.01 14.16
N MET A 154 0.07 -12.06 13.30
CA MET A 154 -1.34 -12.12 13.71
C MET A 154 -1.72 -13.48 14.30
N TYR A 155 -1.23 -14.57 13.72
CA TYR A 155 -1.43 -15.92 14.26
C TYR A 155 -0.88 -16.02 15.69
N ALA A 156 0.34 -15.53 15.92
CA ALA A 156 0.97 -15.51 17.23
C ALA A 156 0.18 -14.69 18.27
N LEU A 157 -0.42 -13.57 17.86
CA LEU A 157 -1.30 -12.78 18.72
C LEU A 157 -2.55 -13.55 19.12
N HIS A 158 -3.20 -14.19 18.15
CA HIS A 158 -4.39 -15.00 18.39
C HIS A 158 -4.09 -16.16 19.35
N GLU A 159 -2.99 -16.88 19.11
CA GLU A 159 -2.53 -17.99 19.95
C GLU A 159 -2.26 -17.51 21.39
N GLY A 160 -1.52 -16.42 21.55
CA GLY A 160 -1.25 -15.81 22.86
C GLY A 160 -2.51 -15.44 23.64
N LEU A 161 -3.48 -14.85 22.96
CA LEU A 161 -4.74 -14.46 23.57
C LEU A 161 -5.63 -15.67 23.91
N SER A 162 -5.54 -16.76 23.14
CA SER A 162 -6.22 -18.01 23.46
C SER A 162 -5.68 -18.68 24.71
N VAL A 163 -4.35 -18.68 24.93
CA VAL A 163 -3.75 -19.22 26.15
C VAL A 163 -4.19 -18.43 27.38
N VAL A 164 -4.22 -17.11 27.28
CA VAL A 164 -4.71 -16.23 28.36
C VAL A 164 -6.19 -16.48 28.68
N CYS A 165 -7.01 -16.69 27.65
CA CYS A 165 -8.42 -17.02 27.80
C CYS A 165 -8.59 -18.30 28.63
N GLU A 166 -7.85 -19.36 28.30
CA GLU A 166 -7.97 -20.65 28.97
C GLU A 166 -7.45 -20.64 30.41
N LYS A 167 -6.37 -19.92 30.70
CA LYS A 167 -5.76 -19.93 32.05
C LYS A 167 -6.43 -19.01 33.07
N ARG A 168 -7.10 -17.93 32.65
CA ARG A 168 -7.51 -16.86 33.58
C ARG A 168 -8.96 -16.35 33.42
N ASP A 169 -9.73 -16.78 32.41
CA ASP A 169 -11.12 -16.34 32.12
C ASP A 169 -11.30 -14.80 32.03
N VAL A 170 -10.21 -14.05 31.81
CA VAL A 170 -10.21 -12.58 31.68
C VAL A 170 -10.69 -12.14 30.29
N TYR A 171 -10.55 -13.04 29.31
CA TYR A 171 -10.88 -12.80 27.92
C TYR A 171 -11.90 -13.84 27.43
N PRO A 172 -13.12 -13.46 27.03
CA PRO A 172 -14.16 -14.43 26.68
C PRO A 172 -13.91 -15.09 25.32
N ARG A 173 -14.27 -16.38 25.17
CA ARG A 173 -14.11 -17.11 23.89
C ARG A 173 -14.79 -16.44 22.70
N LYS A 174 -15.93 -15.80 22.92
CA LYS A 174 -16.63 -15.01 21.88
C LYS A 174 -15.77 -13.84 21.37
N ALA A 175 -14.96 -13.22 22.25
CA ALA A 175 -14.05 -12.15 21.86
C ALA A 175 -12.88 -12.67 20.99
N LEU A 176 -12.44 -13.93 21.15
CA LEU A 176 -11.41 -14.52 20.27
C LEU A 176 -11.91 -14.65 18.82
N THR A 177 -13.18 -14.97 18.60
CA THR A 177 -13.75 -14.99 17.24
C THR A 177 -13.79 -13.59 16.63
N ILE A 178 -14.16 -12.59 17.45
CA ILE A 178 -14.18 -11.19 17.02
C ILE A 178 -12.76 -10.68 16.72
N MET A 179 -11.75 -11.13 17.46
CA MET A 179 -10.34 -10.85 17.18
C MET A 179 -9.92 -11.33 15.79
N ARG A 180 -10.36 -12.52 15.36
CA ARG A 180 -10.08 -13.02 14.00
C ARG A 180 -10.72 -12.15 12.93
N ALA A 181 -11.97 -11.73 13.13
CA ALA A 181 -12.63 -10.80 12.22
C ALA A 181 -11.91 -9.43 12.19
N TRP A 182 -11.45 -8.96 13.35
CA TRP A 182 -10.70 -7.72 13.45
C TRP A 182 -9.32 -7.80 12.79
N ALA A 183 -8.64 -8.93 12.87
CA ALA A 183 -7.39 -9.17 12.15
C ALA A 183 -7.54 -8.97 10.64
N LEU A 184 -8.66 -9.43 10.06
CA LEU A 184 -8.98 -9.22 8.65
C LEU A 184 -9.22 -7.73 8.34
N LEU A 185 -9.95 -7.03 9.21
CA LEU A 185 -10.17 -5.59 9.09
C LEU A 185 -8.84 -4.81 9.18
N PHE A 186 -7.98 -5.17 10.12
CA PHE A 186 -6.67 -4.55 10.31
C PHE A 186 -5.78 -4.76 9.07
N ALA A 187 -5.77 -5.97 8.52
CA ALA A 187 -5.08 -6.26 7.27
C ALA A 187 -5.65 -5.43 6.10
N PHE A 188 -6.98 -5.35 5.99
CA PHE A 188 -7.64 -4.57 4.94
C PHE A 188 -7.29 -3.08 5.01
N VAL A 189 -7.43 -2.46 6.19
CA VAL A 189 -7.10 -1.05 6.40
C VAL A 189 -5.60 -0.80 6.22
N GLY A 190 -4.74 -1.68 6.73
CA GLY A 190 -3.30 -1.58 6.56
C GLY A 190 -2.88 -1.64 5.10
N ILE A 191 -3.49 -2.54 4.31
CA ILE A 191 -3.26 -2.62 2.85
C ILE A 191 -3.69 -1.33 2.15
N GLN A 192 -4.84 -0.76 2.53
CA GLN A 192 -5.31 0.51 1.94
C GLN A 192 -4.42 1.70 2.32
N LEU A 193 -3.99 1.79 3.58
CA LEU A 193 -3.04 2.84 4.00
C LEU A 193 -1.69 2.67 3.30
N ALA A 194 -1.24 1.42 3.11
CA ALA A 194 -0.05 1.14 2.32
C ALA A 194 -0.26 1.61 0.86
N TRP A 195 -1.45 1.40 0.30
CA TRP A 195 -1.76 1.89 -1.04
C TRP A 195 -1.63 3.41 -1.16
N THR A 196 -2.14 4.15 -0.17
CA THR A 196 -2.13 5.60 -0.09
C THR A 196 -0.72 6.17 0.14
N LEU A 197 0.12 5.46 0.89
CA LEU A 197 1.51 5.88 1.17
C LEU A 197 2.48 5.60 0.03
N ARG A 198 2.04 4.94 -1.05
CA ARG A 198 2.88 4.71 -2.22
C ARG A 198 3.34 6.04 -2.86
N PRO A 199 4.53 6.05 -3.47
CA PRO A 199 5.43 4.91 -3.66
C PRO A 199 6.23 4.57 -2.39
N PHE A 200 6.25 3.27 -2.03
CA PHE A 200 7.24 2.71 -1.10
C PHE A 200 8.49 2.30 -1.88
N LEU A 201 8.31 1.56 -2.98
CA LEU A 201 9.32 1.35 -4.00
C LEU A 201 9.02 2.29 -5.17
N GLY A 202 10.01 3.08 -5.59
CA GLY A 202 9.93 4.00 -6.72
C GLY A 202 10.43 3.35 -8.01
N ASP A 203 10.02 3.87 -9.17
CA ASP A 203 10.57 3.44 -10.45
C ASP A 203 11.92 4.14 -10.70
N ARG A 204 12.95 3.41 -11.18
CA ARG A 204 14.31 3.95 -11.41
C ARG A 204 14.33 5.12 -12.40
N ASN A 205 13.35 5.18 -13.31
CA ASN A 205 13.28 6.19 -14.36
C ASN A 205 12.36 7.37 -14.04
N GLN A 206 11.74 7.41 -12.85
CA GLN A 206 10.88 8.52 -12.45
C GLN A 206 11.56 9.41 -11.40
N PRO A 207 11.31 10.74 -11.41
CA PRO A 207 11.81 11.62 -10.36
C PRO A 207 11.26 11.20 -9.00
N PHE A 208 12.04 11.42 -7.93
CA PHE A 208 11.64 11.15 -6.55
C PHE A 208 10.28 11.78 -6.24
N ARG A 209 9.35 11.00 -5.66
CA ARG A 209 8.02 11.47 -5.25
C ARG A 209 7.71 11.02 -3.83
N VAL A 210 7.32 11.97 -2.99
CA VAL A 210 6.94 11.73 -1.59
C VAL A 210 5.56 11.07 -1.49
N LEU A 211 4.60 11.44 -2.35
CA LEU A 211 3.25 10.87 -2.45
C LEU A 211 2.88 10.66 -3.93
N GLY A 212 2.23 9.54 -4.25
CA GLY A 212 1.82 9.22 -5.63
C GLY A 212 0.59 10.01 -6.11
N THR A 213 0.50 10.24 -7.42
CA THR A 213 -0.75 10.68 -8.09
C THR A 213 -1.78 9.55 -8.03
N TYR A 214 -2.93 9.80 -7.41
CA TYR A 214 -3.94 8.79 -7.09
C TYR A 214 -4.59 8.21 -8.37
N GLN A 215 -4.39 6.92 -8.63
CA GLN A 215 -5.18 6.14 -9.59
C GLN A 215 -5.45 4.73 -9.06
N GLY A 216 -6.71 4.43 -8.72
CA GLY A 216 -7.18 3.09 -8.33
C GLY A 216 -6.95 2.69 -6.85
N ASN A 217 -7.23 1.43 -6.51
CA ASN A 217 -7.04 0.80 -5.18
C ASN A 217 -6.07 -0.40 -5.25
N PHE A 218 -5.56 -0.86 -4.10
CA PHE A 218 -4.52 -1.93 -4.06
C PHE A 218 -4.95 -3.23 -4.69
N TYR A 219 -6.19 -3.61 -4.44
CA TYR A 219 -6.74 -4.86 -4.93
C TYR A 219 -6.79 -4.89 -6.46
N ALA A 220 -7.21 -3.79 -7.10
CA ALA A 220 -7.24 -3.68 -8.55
C ALA A 220 -5.84 -3.84 -9.17
N ALA A 221 -4.81 -3.31 -8.51
CA ALA A 221 -3.46 -3.38 -9.05
C ALA A 221 -2.75 -4.71 -8.82
N ILE A 222 -3.03 -5.42 -7.72
CA ILE A 222 -2.58 -6.81 -7.58
C ILE A 222 -3.21 -7.66 -8.68
N ILE A 223 -4.52 -7.55 -8.89
CA ILE A 223 -5.20 -8.31 -9.94
C ILE A 223 -4.60 -8.01 -11.31
N TYR A 224 -4.34 -6.74 -11.61
CA TYR A 224 -3.64 -6.35 -12.84
C TYR A 224 -2.22 -6.93 -12.93
N ALA A 225 -1.42 -6.84 -11.86
CA ALA A 225 -0.05 -7.34 -11.84
C ALA A 225 0.03 -8.87 -11.99
N VAL A 226 -0.88 -9.61 -11.34
CA VAL A 226 -1.01 -11.07 -11.47
C VAL A 226 -1.44 -11.44 -12.88
N ASN A 227 -2.44 -10.74 -13.43
CA ASN A 227 -2.91 -10.98 -14.80
C ASN A 227 -1.78 -10.74 -15.82
N LYS A 228 -1.00 -9.67 -15.64
CA LYS A 228 0.15 -9.33 -16.46
C LYS A 228 1.29 -10.35 -16.36
N LEU A 229 1.56 -10.88 -15.17
CA LEU A 229 2.56 -11.93 -14.95
C LEU A 229 2.15 -13.27 -15.60
N MET A 230 0.84 -13.59 -15.56
CA MET A 230 0.31 -14.85 -16.07
C MET A 230 0.15 -14.87 -17.60
N HIS A 231 -0.17 -13.74 -18.22
CA HIS A 231 -0.51 -13.70 -19.65
C HIS A 231 0.60 -13.13 -20.55
N GLY A 232 1.59 -12.41 -19.99
CA GLY A 232 2.65 -11.77 -20.79
C GLY A 232 2.12 -10.62 -21.67
N ASP A 233 2.93 -9.57 -21.82
CA ASP A 233 2.72 -8.32 -22.57
C ASP A 233 1.37 -8.08 -23.28
N GLU A 234 0.31 -7.83 -22.51
CA GLU A 234 -0.69 -6.82 -22.89
C GLU A 234 -0.46 -5.58 -22.02
N GLN A 235 0.03 -4.52 -22.66
CA GLN A 235 0.17 -3.20 -22.08
C GLN A 235 -1.03 -2.35 -22.49
N PRO A 236 -1.96 -2.03 -21.59
CA PRO A 236 -2.68 -0.77 -21.69
C PRO A 236 -1.72 0.32 -21.21
N ALA A 237 -1.55 1.34 -22.05
CA ALA A 237 -0.71 2.49 -21.81
C ALA A 237 -0.92 3.07 -20.41
N ALA A 238 0.20 3.47 -19.81
CA ALA A 238 0.22 4.27 -18.60
C ALA A 238 -0.75 5.45 -18.74
N SER A 239 -1.62 5.62 -17.75
CA SER A 239 -2.23 6.92 -17.52
C SER A 239 -1.12 7.98 -17.37
N PRO A 240 -1.12 9.04 -18.18
CA PRO A 240 -0.21 10.15 -17.94
C PRO A 240 -0.70 10.94 -16.72
N ALA A 241 0.20 11.10 -15.74
CA ALA A 241 0.07 12.11 -14.69
C ALA A 241 0.11 13.52 -15.33
N PRO A 242 -0.48 14.55 -14.69
CA PRO A 242 -0.61 15.87 -15.27
C PRO A 242 0.78 16.50 -15.49
N THR A 243 1.11 16.79 -16.74
CA THR A 243 2.31 17.56 -17.08
C THR A 243 2.03 19.02 -16.74
N GLN A 244 2.67 19.52 -15.69
CA GLN A 244 2.81 20.95 -15.47
C GLN A 244 3.59 21.53 -16.65
N ALA A 245 3.02 22.57 -17.25
CA ALA A 245 3.63 23.29 -18.37
C ALA A 245 5.03 23.80 -18.00
N PRO A 246 6.06 23.60 -18.82
CA PRO A 246 7.29 24.35 -18.70
C PRO A 246 7.00 25.79 -19.13
N VAL A 247 7.25 26.73 -18.21
CA VAL A 247 7.36 28.16 -18.51
C VAL A 247 8.51 28.32 -19.52
N THR A 248 8.18 28.81 -20.70
CA THR A 248 9.11 29.13 -21.77
C THR A 248 10.01 30.30 -21.36
N ARG A 249 11.32 30.15 -21.51
CA ARG A 249 12.22 31.30 -21.68
C ARG A 249 13.23 31.01 -22.80
N ASP A 250 12.79 31.47 -23.97
CA ASP A 250 13.53 32.11 -25.06
C ASP A 250 14.62 31.35 -25.84
N GLY A 251 14.61 31.58 -27.15
CA GLY A 251 15.79 31.38 -28.01
C GLY A 251 15.71 30.35 -29.14
N GLY A 252 15.06 30.71 -30.25
CA GLY A 252 15.70 30.56 -31.57
C GLY A 252 15.51 29.28 -32.40
N LYS A 253 14.81 29.47 -33.54
CA LYS A 253 15.00 28.84 -34.86
C LYS A 253 14.43 27.42 -35.14
N ALA A 254 13.34 27.48 -35.91
CA ALA A 254 13.18 26.87 -37.25
C ALA A 254 12.58 25.45 -37.37
N ARG A 255 11.33 25.43 -37.86
CA ARG A 255 10.83 24.74 -39.09
C ARG A 255 9.47 24.08 -38.84
N GLY A 256 8.49 24.49 -39.64
CA GLY A 256 7.14 23.93 -39.64
C GLY A 256 7.14 22.45 -39.98
N ALA A 257 6.48 21.67 -39.12
CA ALA A 257 5.87 20.40 -39.45
C ALA A 257 4.36 20.60 -39.32
N SER A 258 3.62 20.26 -40.36
CA SER A 258 2.19 20.46 -40.56
C SER A 258 1.34 19.91 -39.40
N LEU A 259 0.63 20.79 -38.68
CA LEU A 259 -0.38 20.44 -37.67
C LEU A 259 -1.64 19.77 -38.28
N ASP A 260 -1.75 19.71 -39.61
CA ASP A 260 -2.93 19.25 -40.35
C ASP A 260 -3.11 17.73 -40.42
N ASN A 261 -2.08 16.95 -40.05
CA ASN A 261 -2.06 15.49 -40.19
C ASN A 261 -2.03 14.71 -38.86
N GLU A 262 -2.27 15.39 -37.74
CA GLU A 262 -2.32 14.76 -36.41
C GLU A 262 -3.50 13.77 -36.31
N ILE A 263 -3.22 12.54 -35.90
CA ILE A 263 -4.22 11.49 -35.65
C ILE A 263 -4.42 11.38 -34.14
N LEU A 264 -5.65 11.60 -33.69
CA LEU A 264 -6.08 11.62 -32.30
C LEU A 264 -6.74 10.29 -31.89
N THR A 265 -6.63 9.94 -30.61
CA THR A 265 -7.41 8.88 -29.94
C THR A 265 -8.77 9.37 -29.44
N ILE A 266 -9.59 8.46 -28.92
CA ILE A 266 -10.90 8.80 -28.34
C ILE A 266 -10.74 9.77 -27.16
N GLU A 267 -9.72 9.54 -26.33
CA GLU A 267 -9.42 10.35 -25.16
C GLU A 267 -8.96 11.75 -25.55
N GLU A 268 -8.13 11.85 -26.59
CA GLU A 268 -7.63 13.12 -27.10
C GLU A 268 -8.74 13.93 -27.77
N VAL A 269 -9.64 13.30 -28.53
CA VAL A 269 -10.84 13.97 -29.08
C VAL A 269 -11.81 14.37 -27.97
N ALA A 270 -11.98 13.55 -26.94
CA ALA A 270 -12.81 13.88 -25.79
C ALA A 270 -12.26 15.11 -25.04
N ALA A 271 -10.94 15.16 -24.82
CA ALA A 271 -10.29 16.34 -24.26
C ALA A 271 -10.42 17.57 -25.17
N TYR A 272 -10.24 17.38 -26.48
CA TYR A 272 -10.34 18.45 -27.48
C TYR A 272 -11.72 19.09 -27.52
N LEU A 273 -12.77 18.27 -27.56
CA LEU A 273 -14.17 18.72 -27.59
C LEU A 273 -14.75 19.00 -26.20
N ARG A 274 -13.96 18.80 -25.13
CA ARG A 274 -14.38 18.90 -23.71
C ARG A 274 -15.59 18.02 -23.37
N LEU A 275 -15.60 16.78 -23.87
CA LEU A 275 -16.62 15.76 -23.63
C LEU A 275 -16.04 14.57 -22.87
N THR A 276 -16.90 13.64 -22.43
CA THR A 276 -16.42 12.38 -21.84
C THR A 276 -16.01 11.39 -22.92
N PRO A 277 -14.99 10.54 -22.70
CA PRO A 277 -14.60 9.50 -23.66
C PRO A 277 -15.75 8.56 -24.04
N GLN A 278 -16.67 8.29 -23.10
CA GLN A 278 -17.87 7.48 -23.36
C GLN A 278 -18.79 8.10 -24.41
N THR A 279 -18.94 9.44 -24.40
CA THR A 279 -19.72 10.17 -25.41
C THR A 279 -19.08 10.06 -26.79
N ILE A 280 -17.76 10.28 -26.89
CA ILE A 280 -17.03 10.18 -28.16
C ILE A 280 -17.04 8.75 -28.70
N TYR A 281 -16.88 7.75 -27.83
CA TYR A 281 -16.99 6.34 -28.19
C TYR A 281 -18.37 6.01 -28.77
N LYS A 282 -19.43 6.45 -28.10
CA LYS A 282 -20.81 6.27 -28.56
C LYS A 282 -21.06 6.96 -29.91
N TRP A 283 -20.57 8.19 -30.08
CA TRP A 283 -20.71 8.92 -31.34
C TRP A 283 -19.94 8.30 -32.49
N ALA A 284 -18.78 7.69 -32.22
CA ALA A 284 -18.01 6.96 -33.23
C ALA A 284 -18.75 5.68 -33.67
N GLN A 285 -19.35 4.95 -32.73
CA GLN A 285 -20.20 3.79 -33.05
C GLN A 285 -21.46 4.17 -33.85
N GLU A 286 -22.11 5.28 -33.48
CA GLU A 286 -23.31 5.80 -34.14
C GLU A 286 -23.00 6.55 -35.45
N LYS A 287 -21.73 6.62 -35.88
CA LYS A 287 -21.27 7.36 -37.07
C LYS A 287 -21.63 8.85 -37.06
N ARG A 288 -21.76 9.45 -35.88
CA ARG A 288 -22.11 10.87 -35.69
C ARG A 288 -20.91 11.81 -35.77
N ILE A 289 -19.71 11.29 -35.49
CA ILE A 289 -18.43 11.98 -35.60
C ILE A 289 -17.54 11.24 -36.61
N PRO A 290 -16.79 11.92 -37.48
CA PRO A 290 -15.90 11.27 -38.44
C PRO A 290 -14.76 10.53 -37.73
N ALA A 291 -14.76 9.20 -37.84
CA ALA A 291 -13.77 8.34 -37.21
C ALA A 291 -13.48 7.13 -38.12
N ALA A 292 -12.24 6.64 -38.07
CA ALA A 292 -11.84 5.40 -38.72
C ALA A 292 -11.54 4.35 -37.65
N LYS A 293 -12.05 3.13 -37.83
CA LYS A 293 -11.72 2.00 -36.95
C LYS A 293 -10.50 1.28 -37.53
N LEU A 294 -9.34 1.44 -36.89
CA LEU A 294 -8.11 0.75 -37.27
C LEU A 294 -7.79 -0.28 -36.19
N GLY A 295 -8.01 -1.56 -36.50
CA GLY A 295 -7.86 -2.65 -35.54
C GLY A 295 -8.94 -2.62 -34.45
N LYS A 296 -8.51 -2.60 -33.18
CA LYS A 296 -9.41 -2.56 -32.00
C LYS A 296 -9.72 -1.13 -31.52
N GLU A 297 -9.13 -0.10 -32.12
CA GLU A 297 -9.23 1.29 -31.67
C GLU A 297 -9.89 2.21 -32.71
N TRP A 298 -10.47 3.31 -32.24
CA TRP A 298 -10.95 4.40 -33.08
C TRP A 298 -9.90 5.49 -33.20
N ARG A 299 -9.69 5.96 -34.43
CA ARG A 299 -8.73 7.02 -34.75
C ARG A 299 -9.45 8.15 -35.47
N PHE A 300 -9.04 9.38 -35.14
CA PHE A 300 -9.66 10.60 -35.63
C PHE A 300 -8.59 11.48 -36.23
N ARG A 301 -8.78 11.97 -37.45
CA ARG A 301 -7.86 12.98 -37.98
C ARG A 301 -8.30 14.35 -37.49
N LYS A 302 -7.42 15.09 -36.82
CA LYS A 302 -7.73 16.40 -36.23
C LYS A 302 -8.38 17.36 -37.22
N SER A 303 -7.79 17.49 -38.42
CA SER A 303 -8.33 18.34 -39.48
C SER A 303 -9.74 17.96 -39.97
N ILE A 304 -10.17 16.71 -39.79
CA ILE A 304 -11.53 16.26 -40.11
C ILE A 304 -12.48 16.55 -38.95
N VAL A 305 -12.01 16.37 -37.70
CA VAL A 305 -12.78 16.72 -36.50
C VAL A 305 -13.06 18.22 -36.45
N ASP A 306 -12.08 19.05 -36.80
CA ASP A 306 -12.23 20.52 -36.86
C ASP A 306 -13.31 20.92 -37.85
N ARG A 307 -13.22 20.42 -39.09
CA ARG A 307 -14.22 20.70 -40.13
C ARG A 307 -15.62 20.23 -39.73
N TRP A 308 -15.72 19.05 -39.13
CA TRP A 308 -16.99 18.54 -38.64
C TRP A 308 -17.57 19.43 -37.53
N LEU A 309 -16.75 19.91 -36.60
CA LEU A 309 -17.19 20.81 -35.53
C LEU A 309 -17.74 22.11 -36.12
N ASP A 310 -17.05 22.70 -37.09
CA ASP A 310 -17.50 23.90 -37.80
C ASP A 310 -18.85 23.66 -38.49
N GLU A 311 -19.02 22.52 -39.17
CA GLU A 311 -20.30 22.13 -39.79
C GLU A 311 -21.44 21.97 -38.78
N GLN A 312 -21.19 21.41 -37.59
CA GLN A 312 -22.20 21.30 -36.54
C GLN A 312 -22.59 22.66 -35.96
N ILE A 313 -21.62 23.56 -35.78
CA ILE A 313 -21.87 24.93 -35.31
C ILE A 313 -22.73 25.68 -36.32
N MET A 314 -22.40 25.58 -37.61
CA MET A 314 -23.17 26.24 -38.68
C MET A 314 -24.58 25.66 -38.83
N ARG A 315 -24.75 24.34 -38.71
CA ARG A 315 -26.06 23.67 -38.81
C ARG A 315 -27.01 24.02 -37.66
N ASN A 316 -26.50 24.37 -36.49
CA ASN A 316 -27.32 24.78 -35.34
C ASN A 316 -27.67 26.28 -35.33
N GLN A 317 -27.13 27.07 -36.27
CA GLN A 317 -27.43 28.50 -36.43
C GLN A 317 -28.47 28.80 -37.52
N SER A 318 -28.91 27.78 -38.27
CA SER A 318 -29.98 27.82 -39.28
C SER A 318 -31.24 27.12 -38.80
#